data_AF-A0A7Z0T383-F1
#
_entry.id   AF-A0A7Z0T383-F1
#
_cell.length_a   1.000
_cell.length_b   1.000
_cell.length_c   1.000
_cell.angle_alpha   90.00
_cell.angle_beta   90.00
_cell.angle_gamma   90.00
#
_symmetry.space_group_name_H-M   'P 1'
#
loop_
_entity.id
_entity.type
_entity.pdbx_description
1 polymer ?
#
loop_
_entity_poly.entity_id
_entity_poly.type
_entity_poly.pdbx_seq_one_letter_code
_entity_poly.pdbx_strand_id
1 'polypeptide(L)'
;MQSFVLLIWLALCAAQDARQRHIANRLTLGVGALALAYLLWSGTTWIGAPAEEGGWAALLALAFTLPAYAMRRLGGADVKLMTALGLATDGRHVLGVFIGAGLASVCWLLLAPRVWLHISQGLRSRLCYLEPGLSRKQPFAPFLLVGLLLTFAWLG
;
A
#
# COMPACT_ATOMS: atom_id res chain seq x y z
N MET A 1 -0.92 -19.81 -1.63
CA MET A 1 0.50 -19.43 -1.82
C MET A 1 0.68 -18.05 -2.47
N GLN A 2 -0.26 -17.54 -3.27
CA GLN A 2 -0.15 -16.23 -3.93
C GLN A 2 -0.09 -15.01 -2.97
N SER A 3 -0.64 -15.10 -1.75
CA SER A 3 -0.57 -14.02 -0.75
C SER A 3 0.87 -13.63 -0.38
N PHE A 4 1.81 -14.57 -0.38
CA PHE A 4 3.22 -14.28 -0.12
C PHE A 4 3.86 -13.42 -1.21
N VAL A 5 3.45 -13.59 -2.47
CA VAL A 5 3.94 -12.77 -3.58
C VAL A 5 3.50 -11.31 -3.40
N LEU A 6 2.25 -11.09 -2.98
CA LEU A 6 1.74 -9.75 -2.66
C LEU A 6 2.47 -9.13 -1.47
N LEU A 7 2.72 -9.89 -0.41
CA LEU A 7 3.46 -9.41 0.76
C LEU A 7 4.90 -9.04 0.42
N ILE A 8 5.61 -9.88 -0.35
CA ILE A 8 6.99 -9.60 -0.79
C ILE A 8 7.02 -8.36 -1.68
N TRP A 9 6.10 -8.25 -2.64
CA TRP A 9 6.01 -7.08 -3.51
C TRP A 9 5.70 -5.80 -2.73
N LEU A 10 4.73 -5.83 -1.83
CA LEU A 10 4.37 -4.68 -1.01
C LEU A 10 5.51 -4.31 -0.04
N ALA A 11 6.25 -5.29 0.47
CA ALA A 11 7.44 -5.07 1.31
C ALA A 11 8.56 -4.39 0.53
N LEU A 12 8.79 -4.78 -0.72
CA LEU A 12 9.73 -4.11 -1.60
C LEU A 12 9.30 -2.67 -1.89
N CYS A 13 8.01 -2.44 -2.20
CA CYS A 13 7.45 -1.10 -2.38
C CYS A 13 7.61 -0.25 -1.11
N ALA A 14 7.27 -0.79 0.07
CA ALA A 14 7.40 -0.11 1.35
C ALA A 14 8.85 0.22 1.68
N ALA A 15 9.79 -0.69 1.43
CA ALA A 15 11.22 -0.46 1.65
C ALA A 15 11.77 0.62 0.71
N GLN A 16 11.34 0.65 -0.56
CA GLN A 16 11.72 1.69 -1.52
C GLN A 16 11.13 3.04 -1.16
N ASP A 17 9.85 3.09 -0.79
CA ASP A 17 9.16 4.31 -0.39
C ASP A 17 9.78 4.91 0.89
N ALA A 18 10.06 4.06 1.89
CA ALA A 18 10.70 4.48 3.13
C ALA A 18 12.15 4.96 2.96
N ARG A 19 12.91 4.40 2.00
CA ARG A 19 14.32 4.76 1.76
C ARG A 19 14.53 5.91 0.78
N GLN A 20 13.69 6.03 -0.24
CA GLN A 20 13.92 6.92 -1.38
C GLN A 20 12.71 7.81 -1.71
N ARG A 21 11.55 7.63 -1.06
CA ARG A 21 10.27 8.29 -1.43
C ARG A 21 9.91 8.15 -2.90
N HIS A 22 10.45 7.12 -3.54
CA HIS A 22 10.32 6.90 -4.95
C HIS A 22 10.06 5.43 -5.17
N ILE A 23 8.79 5.12 -5.41
CA ILE A 23 8.39 3.78 -5.81
C ILE A 23 8.66 3.68 -7.30
N ALA A 24 9.49 2.72 -7.71
CA ALA A 24 9.78 2.52 -9.12
C ALA A 24 8.48 2.25 -9.89
N ASN A 25 8.18 3.08 -10.90
CA ASN A 25 7.01 2.89 -11.76
C ASN A 25 6.98 1.48 -12.36
N ARG A 26 8.14 0.85 -12.59
CA ARG A 26 8.22 -0.55 -13.06
C ARG A 26 7.65 -1.55 -12.05
N LEU A 27 7.79 -1.32 -10.75
CA LEU A 27 7.27 -2.23 -9.72
C LEU A 27 5.76 -2.10 -9.58
N THR A 28 5.23 -0.88 -9.65
CA THR A 28 3.79 -0.61 -9.53
C THR A 28 3.04 -0.92 -10.82
N LEU A 29 3.53 -0.46 -11.97
CA LEU A 29 2.93 -0.77 -13.28
C LEU A 29 3.19 -2.21 -13.71
N GLY A 30 4.36 -2.77 -13.42
CA GLY A 30 4.67 -4.16 -13.80
C GLY A 30 3.78 -5.15 -13.08
N VAL A 31 3.65 -5.03 -11.76
CA VAL A 31 2.76 -5.91 -10.98
C VAL A 31 1.28 -5.59 -11.24
N GLY A 32 0.91 -4.33 -11.41
CA GLY A 32 -0.45 -3.97 -11.85
C GLY A 32 -0.82 -4.57 -13.21
N ALA A 33 0.09 -4.52 -14.18
CA ALA A 33 -0.11 -5.12 -15.50
C ALA A 33 -0.14 -6.65 -15.44
N LEU A 34 0.70 -7.28 -14.62
CA LEU A 34 0.66 -8.73 -14.39
C LEU A 34 -0.62 -9.18 -13.71
N ALA A 35 -1.10 -8.44 -12.69
CA ALA A 35 -2.37 -8.72 -12.04
C ALA A 35 -3.52 -8.59 -13.04
N LEU A 36 -3.52 -7.53 -13.87
CA LEU A 36 -4.54 -7.34 -14.90
C LEU A 36 -4.49 -8.41 -16.00
N ALA A 37 -3.30 -8.76 -16.49
CA ALA A 37 -3.12 -9.82 -17.48
C ALA A 37 -3.57 -11.18 -16.92
N TYR A 38 -3.25 -11.47 -15.66
CA TYR A 38 -3.71 -12.68 -14.98
C TYR A 38 -5.23 -12.70 -14.80
N LEU A 39 -5.83 -11.57 -14.42
CA LEU A 39 -7.28 -11.43 -14.25
C LEU A 39 -8.02 -11.63 -15.59
N LEU A 40 -7.49 -11.06 -16.67
CA LEU A 40 -8.03 -11.24 -18.02
C LEU A 40 -7.84 -12.67 -18.57
N TRP A 41 -6.76 -13.36 -18.18
CA TRP A 41 -6.47 -14.71 -18.63
C TRP A 41 -7.22 -15.78 -17.84
N SER A 42 -7.20 -15.68 -16.50
CA SER A 42 -7.78 -16.69 -15.60
C SER A 42 -9.25 -16.42 -15.26
N GLY A 43 -9.73 -15.19 -15.45
CA GLY A 43 -11.05 -14.78 -14.97
C GLY A 43 -11.14 -14.62 -13.45
N THR A 44 -10.00 -14.71 -12.74
CA THR A 44 -9.94 -14.66 -11.27
C THR A 44 -8.82 -13.75 -10.76
N THR A 45 -8.98 -13.22 -9.54
CA THR A 45 -7.97 -12.45 -8.82
C THR A 45 -6.87 -13.39 -8.29
N TRP A 46 -5.74 -12.87 -7.80
CA TRP A 46 -4.69 -13.71 -7.22
C TRP A 46 -5.11 -14.39 -5.91
N ILE A 47 -6.16 -13.91 -5.27
CA ILE A 47 -6.80 -14.53 -4.11
C ILE A 47 -7.91 -15.53 -4.52
N GLY A 48 -8.25 -15.59 -5.81
CA GLY A 48 -9.20 -16.55 -6.37
C GLY A 48 -10.65 -16.05 -6.43
N ALA A 49 -10.90 -14.75 -6.23
CA ALA A 49 -12.22 -14.17 -6.43
C ALA A 49 -12.50 -13.92 -7.92
N PRO A 50 -13.76 -13.78 -8.33
CA PRO A 50 -14.10 -13.51 -9.74
C PRO A 50 -13.54 -12.17 -10.22
N ALA A 51 -13.23 -12.09 -11.52
CA ALA A 51 -12.68 -10.89 -12.15
C ALA A 51 -13.52 -9.63 -11.92
N GLU A 52 -14.85 -9.77 -11.82
CA GLU A 52 -15.75 -8.67 -11.50
C GLU A 52 -15.42 -8.05 -10.14
N GLU A 53 -15.16 -8.86 -9.12
CA GLU A 53 -14.79 -8.39 -7.78
C GLU A 53 -13.45 -7.68 -7.78
N GLY A 54 -12.45 -8.18 -8.52
CA GLY A 54 -11.16 -7.50 -8.69
C GLY A 54 -11.28 -6.15 -9.42
N GLY A 55 -12.16 -6.07 -10.42
CA GLY A 55 -12.48 -4.83 -11.13
C GLY A 55 -13.17 -3.80 -10.22
N TRP A 56 -14.17 -4.24 -9.45
CA TRP A 56 -14.83 -3.40 -8.43
C TRP A 56 -13.88 -2.96 -7.33
N ALA A 57 -12.97 -3.84 -6.90
CA ALA A 57 -11.93 -3.52 -5.92
C ALA A 57 -10.96 -2.45 -6.43
N ALA A 58 -10.56 -2.53 -7.71
CA ALA A 58 -9.73 -1.52 -8.36
C ALA A 58 -10.46 -0.17 -8.49
N LEU A 59 -11.74 -0.18 -8.84
CA LEU A 59 -12.57 1.02 -8.88
C LEU A 59 -12.73 1.65 -7.49
N LEU A 60 -12.96 0.85 -6.45
CA LEU A 60 -13.01 1.32 -5.07
C LEU A 60 -11.66 1.92 -4.65
N ALA A 61 -10.55 1.24 -4.95
CA ALA A 61 -9.22 1.75 -4.69
C ALA A 61 -9.00 3.13 -5.33
N LEU A 62 -9.38 3.31 -6.59
CA LEU A 62 -9.33 4.61 -7.27
C LEU A 62 -10.26 5.63 -6.63
N ALA A 63 -11.50 5.27 -6.32
CA ALA A 63 -12.48 6.16 -5.71
C ALA A 63 -12.01 6.71 -4.35
N PHE A 64 -11.29 5.92 -3.54
CA PHE A 64 -10.72 6.37 -2.28
C PHE A 64 -9.38 7.11 -2.43
N THR A 65 -8.53 6.69 -3.37
CA THR A 65 -7.19 7.26 -3.52
C THR A 65 -7.14 8.51 -4.38
N LEU A 66 -8.03 8.69 -5.36
CA LEU A 66 -8.14 9.89 -6.20
C LEU A 66 -8.45 11.18 -5.42
N PRO A 67 -9.48 11.24 -4.55
CA PRO A 67 -9.74 12.46 -3.77
C PRO A 67 -8.58 12.76 -2.81
N ALA A 68 -7.95 11.72 -2.25
CA ALA A 68 -6.79 11.88 -1.39
C ALA A 68 -5.52 12.31 -2.16
N TYR A 69 -5.39 11.91 -3.43
CA TYR A 69 -4.37 12.42 -4.36
C TYR A 69 -4.63 13.89 -4.73
N ALA A 70 -5.89 14.27 -5.00
CA ALA A 70 -6.28 15.64 -5.28
C ALA A 70 -6.00 16.57 -4.08
N MET A 71 -6.24 16.09 -2.86
CA MET A 71 -5.85 16.75 -1.61
C MET A 71 -4.33 16.78 -1.36
N ARG A 72 -3.51 16.26 -2.29
CA ARG A 72 -2.04 16.13 -2.20
C ARG A 72 -1.56 15.31 -0.99
N ARG A 73 -2.43 14.47 -0.42
CA ARG A 73 -2.11 13.58 0.70
C ARG A 73 -1.46 12.28 0.24
N LEU A 74 -1.86 11.75 -0.93
CA LEU A 74 -1.23 10.59 -1.56
C LEU A 74 -0.41 10.97 -2.79
N GLY A 75 0.64 10.20 -3.08
CA GLY A 75 1.39 10.26 -4.32
C GLY A 75 0.72 9.47 -5.45
N GLY A 76 1.09 9.78 -6.70
CA GLY A 76 0.56 9.05 -7.86
C GLY A 76 1.02 7.59 -7.88
N ALA A 77 2.15 7.27 -7.24
CA ALA A 77 2.59 5.90 -7.06
C ALA A 77 1.71 5.12 -6.09
N ASP A 78 1.22 5.74 -5.02
CA ASP A 78 0.36 5.10 -4.03
C ASP A 78 -1.02 4.75 -4.61
N VAL A 79 -1.57 5.64 -5.45
CA VAL A 79 -2.81 5.39 -6.21
C VAL A 79 -2.65 4.13 -7.08
N LYS A 80 -1.55 4.04 -7.83
CA LYS A 80 -1.26 2.87 -8.68
C LYS A 80 -1.06 1.60 -7.87
N LEU A 81 -0.33 1.70 -6.76
CA LEU A 81 -0.09 0.58 -5.85
C LEU A 81 -1.41 0.03 -5.31
N MET A 82 -2.30 0.90 -4.85
CA MET A 82 -3.60 0.51 -4.33
C MET A 82 -4.52 -0.08 -5.41
N THR A 83 -4.49 0.49 -6.62
CA THR A 83 -5.26 -0.02 -7.76
C THR A 83 -4.77 -1.41 -8.16
N ALA A 84 -3.45 -1.63 -8.21
CA ALA A 84 -2.85 -2.93 -8.47
C ALA A 84 -3.19 -3.95 -7.38
N LEU A 85 -3.21 -3.53 -6.11
CA LEU A 85 -3.64 -4.37 -5.00
C LEU A 85 -5.12 -4.76 -5.14
N GLY A 86 -5.98 -3.84 -5.56
CA GLY A 86 -7.39 -4.12 -5.83
C GLY A 86 -7.59 -5.15 -6.95
N LEU A 87 -6.85 -5.04 -8.05
CA LEU A 87 -6.90 -6.03 -9.14
C LEU A 87 -6.40 -7.42 -8.71
N ALA A 88 -5.44 -7.48 -7.80
CA ALA A 88 -4.88 -8.75 -7.34
C ALA A 88 -5.70 -9.40 -6.20
N THR A 89 -6.54 -8.62 -5.52
CA THR A 89 -7.36 -9.06 -4.38
C THR A 89 -8.81 -8.70 -4.65
N ASP A 90 -9.57 -8.30 -3.62
CA ASP A 90 -11.01 -8.10 -3.69
C ASP A 90 -11.39 -6.88 -2.85
N GLY A 91 -12.62 -6.40 -3.00
CA GLY A 91 -13.06 -5.15 -2.37
C GLY A 91 -12.94 -5.15 -0.84
N ARG A 92 -13.16 -6.31 -0.19
CA ARG A 92 -13.01 -6.47 1.26
C ARG A 92 -11.57 -6.29 1.73
N HIS A 93 -10.63 -6.88 0.99
CA HIS A 93 -9.20 -6.76 1.27
C HIS A 93 -8.73 -5.32 1.06
N VAL A 94 -9.15 -4.66 -0.03
CA VAL A 94 -8.82 -3.24 -0.29
C VAL A 94 -9.32 -2.33 0.83
N LEU A 95 -10.56 -2.51 1.28
CA LEU A 95 -11.14 -1.72 2.37
C LEU A 95 -10.39 -1.96 3.68
N GLY A 96 -10.14 -3.22 4.04
CA GLY A 96 -9.36 -3.56 5.23
C GLY A 96 -7.97 -2.93 5.21
N VAL A 97 -7.26 -3.04 4.08
CA VAL A 97 -5.94 -2.47 3.88
C VAL A 97 -5.98 -0.95 3.99
N PHE A 98 -6.96 -0.28 3.36
CA PHE A 98 -7.10 1.16 3.40
C PHE A 98 -7.38 1.67 4.82
N ILE A 99 -8.31 1.03 5.52
CA ILE A 99 -8.67 1.38 6.91
C ILE A 99 -7.48 1.13 7.84
N GLY A 100 -6.83 -0.03 7.72
CA GLY A 100 -5.65 -0.39 8.51
C GLY A 100 -4.47 0.56 8.26
N ALA A 101 -4.23 0.94 7.00
CA ALA A 101 -3.21 1.91 6.65
C ALA A 101 -3.53 3.31 7.19
N GLY A 102 -4.80 3.73 7.13
CA GLY A 102 -5.27 5.00 7.69
C GLY A 102 -5.07 5.05 9.21
N LEU A 103 -5.49 4.00 9.93
CA LEU A 103 -5.27 3.86 11.36
C LEU A 103 -3.79 3.85 11.71
N ALA A 104 -2.99 3.06 11.00
CA ALA A 104 -1.54 2.99 11.22
C ALA A 104 -0.86 4.35 10.98
N SER A 105 -1.29 5.10 9.97
CA SER A 105 -0.79 6.45 9.67
C SER A 105 -1.16 7.46 10.78
N VAL A 106 -2.39 7.42 11.30
CA VAL A 106 -2.82 8.27 12.42
C VAL A 106 -2.09 7.91 13.71
N CYS A 107 -2.00 6.62 14.03
CA CYS A 107 -1.21 6.14 15.17
C CYS A 107 0.25 6.57 15.02
N TRP A 108 0.84 6.46 13.85
CA TRP A 108 2.19 6.94 13.59
C TRP A 108 2.31 8.44 13.79
N LEU A 109 1.37 9.27 13.31
CA LEU A 109 1.39 10.72 13.57
C LEU A 109 1.38 11.06 15.07
N LEU A 110 0.65 10.30 15.88
CA LEU A 110 0.56 10.51 17.33
C LEU A 110 1.77 9.99 18.10
N LEU A 111 2.29 8.81 17.71
CA LEU A 111 3.40 8.14 18.40
C LEU A 111 4.76 8.53 17.85
N ALA A 112 4.90 8.92 16.58
CA ALA A 112 6.16 9.24 15.94
C ALA A 112 6.97 10.29 16.71
N PRO A 113 6.40 11.41 17.21
CA PRO A 113 7.17 12.38 17.99
C PRO A 113 7.82 11.76 19.24
N ARG A 114 7.19 10.76 19.87
CA ARG A 114 7.71 10.08 21.06
C ARG A 114 8.68 8.94 20.72
N VAL A 115 8.36 8.16 19.69
CA VAL A 115 9.17 7.01 19.25
C VAL A 115 10.43 7.48 18.54
N TRP A 116 10.37 8.59 17.79
CA TRP A 116 11.52 9.16 17.07
C TRP A 116 12.62 9.68 18.01
N LEU A 117 12.28 10.00 19.26
CA LEU A 117 13.25 10.35 20.31
C LEU A 117 14.03 9.13 20.82
N HIS A 118 13.44 7.94 20.73
CA HIS A 118 14.04 6.68 21.20
C HIS A 118 14.67 5.84 20.09
N ILE A 119 14.50 6.25 18.82
CA ILE A 119 15.10 5.57 17.68
C ILE A 119 16.61 5.83 17.63
N SER A 120 17.38 4.75 17.48
CA SER A 120 18.83 4.81 17.31
C SER A 120 19.21 5.54 16.02
N GLN A 121 20.34 6.26 16.02
CA GLN A 121 20.81 7.05 14.87
C GLN A 121 20.93 6.23 13.57
N GLY A 122 21.25 4.93 13.66
CA GLY A 122 21.32 4.03 12.51
C GLY A 122 19.96 3.67 11.88
N LEU A 123 18.88 3.62 12.67
CA LEU A 123 17.53 3.50 12.13
C LEU A 123 17.06 4.83 11.55
N ARG A 124 17.39 5.94 12.21
CA ARG A 124 17.11 7.31 11.73
C ARG A 124 17.70 7.56 10.34
N SER A 125 18.93 7.11 10.08
CA SER A 125 19.55 7.26 8.75
C SER A 125 18.88 6.40 7.68
N ARG A 126 18.40 5.19 8.03
CA ARG A 126 17.71 4.29 7.09
C ARG A 126 16.23 4.64 6.87
N LEU A 127 15.61 5.32 7.83
CA LEU A 127 14.21 5.75 7.81
C LEU A 127 14.07 7.28 7.73
N CYS A 128 15.11 7.99 7.29
CA CYS A 128 15.21 9.46 7.29
C CYS A 128 13.97 10.15 6.69
N TYR A 129 13.27 9.49 5.76
CA TYR A 129 12.06 10.01 5.12
C TYR A 129 10.73 9.76 5.86
N LEU A 130 10.73 8.94 6.93
CA LEU A 130 9.65 8.76 7.90
C LEU A 130 9.70 9.79 9.05
N GLU A 131 10.71 10.67 9.04
CA GLU A 131 10.94 11.66 10.08
C GLU A 131 9.73 12.61 10.21
N PRO A 132 9.14 12.74 11.42
CA PRO A 132 8.01 13.63 11.63
C PRO A 132 8.44 15.08 11.38
N GLY A 133 7.89 15.69 10.32
CA GLY A 133 8.07 17.12 10.02
C GLY A 133 8.88 17.45 8.76
N LEU A 134 9.55 16.48 8.12
CA LEU A 134 10.42 16.77 6.96
C LEU A 134 9.64 17.07 5.66
N SER A 135 8.38 16.67 5.53
CA SER A 135 7.59 16.96 4.33
C SER A 135 6.10 16.63 4.44
N ARG A 136 5.28 17.37 3.69
CA ARG A 136 3.81 17.27 3.63
C ARG A 136 3.28 15.94 3.06
N LYS A 137 4.12 15.15 2.40
CA LYS A 137 3.79 13.82 1.85
C LYS A 137 4.41 12.75 2.75
N GLN A 138 3.57 11.95 3.40
CA GLN A 138 4.00 10.81 4.20
C GLN A 138 4.15 9.57 3.31
N PRO A 139 5.16 8.72 3.52
CA PRO A 139 5.31 7.48 2.78
C PRO A 139 4.16 6.53 3.14
N PHE A 140 3.22 6.34 2.22
CA PHE A 140 1.96 5.63 2.44
C PHE A 140 2.13 4.10 2.29
N ALA A 141 3.10 3.65 1.47
CA ALA A 141 3.36 2.24 1.21
C ALA A 141 3.72 1.39 2.47
N PRO A 142 4.54 1.85 3.44
CA PRO A 142 4.76 1.09 4.67
C PRO A 142 3.50 0.96 5.53
N PHE A 143 2.63 1.97 5.56
CA PHE A 143 1.34 1.85 6.27
C PHE A 143 0.39 0.90 5.56
N LEU A 144 0.39 0.87 4.22
CA LEU A 144 -0.32 -0.13 3.43
C LEU A 144 0.12 -1.55 3.76
N LEU A 145 1.42 -1.78 3.97
CA LEU A 145 1.92 -3.09 4.36
C LEU A 145 1.38 -3.55 5.71
N VAL A 146 1.38 -2.65 6.69
CA VAL A 146 0.79 -2.94 8.00
C VAL A 146 -0.71 -3.23 7.86
N GLY A 147 -1.42 -2.42 7.08
CA GLY A 147 -2.84 -2.62 6.78
C GLY A 147 -3.11 -3.97 6.12
N LEU A 148 -2.30 -4.39 5.16
CA LEU A 148 -2.41 -5.68 4.48
C LEU A 148 -2.18 -6.85 5.43
N LEU A 149 -1.13 -6.78 6.26
CA LEU A 149 -0.88 -7.81 7.27
C LEU A 149 -2.03 -7.92 8.27
N LEU A 150 -2.55 -6.79 8.75
CA LEU A 150 -3.67 -6.76 9.69
C LEU A 150 -4.93 -7.34 9.06
N THR A 151 -5.17 -7.02 7.79
CA THR A 151 -6.32 -7.50 7.03
C THR A 151 -6.25 -9.01 6.79
N PHE A 152 -5.08 -9.53 6.44
CA PHE A 152 -4.87 -10.98 6.36
C PHE A 152 -5.01 -11.67 7.71
N ALA A 153 -4.56 -11.05 8.80
CA ALA A 153 -4.75 -11.61 10.14
C ALA A 153 -6.22 -11.60 10.60
N TRP A 154 -7.06 -10.73 10.01
CA TRP A 154 -8.48 -10.63 10.33
C TRP A 154 -9.37 -11.49 9.41
N LEU A 155 -9.02 -11.62 8.14
CA LEU A 155 -9.80 -12.34 7.11
C LEU A 155 -9.29 -13.76 6.82
N GLY A 156 -8.08 -14.10 7.29
CA GLY A 156 -7.49 -15.44 7.16
C GLY A 156 -7.85 -16.35 8.32
#